data_AF-A0A060DND9-F1
#
_entry.id   AF-A0A060DND9-F1
#
_cell.length_a   1.000
_cell.length_b   1.000
_cell.length_c   1.000
_cell.angle_alpha   90.00
_cell.angle_beta   90.00
_cell.angle_gamma   90.00
#
_symmetry.space_group_name_H-M   'P 1'
#
loop_
_entity.id
_entity.type
_entity.pdbx_description
1 polymer ?
#
loop_
_entity_poly.entity_id
_entity_poly.type
_entity_poly.pdbx_seq_one_letter_code
_entity_poly.pdbx_strand_id
1 'polypeptide(L)'
;MGRPGFVVAEIRALLEPYLDEQMAAWERQPEAGRQPTLPMIGDKVSVRGLTRALGLKISREQYFYDEPELASLVNAVAEAQGLLPIGSRAQLDAEDKAVAERITRAQADRSDLARTLAEREALIERQRREIEALRGQLALLEETGMVMRTGKVR
;
A
#
# COMPACT_ATOMS: atom_id res chain seq x y z
N MET A 1 32.50 15.76 7.69
CA MET A 1 31.25 14.99 7.73
C MET A 1 31.50 13.68 6.98
N GLY A 2 31.50 12.53 7.66
CA GLY A 2 31.73 11.23 7.01
C GLY A 2 30.57 10.88 6.07
N ARG A 3 30.86 10.23 4.94
CA ARG A 3 29.83 9.81 3.98
C ARG A 3 28.85 8.84 4.68
N PRO A 4 27.53 8.99 4.50
CA PRO A 4 26.51 8.22 5.22
C PRO A 4 26.73 6.69 5.11
N GLY A 5 27.11 6.18 3.93
CA GLY A 5 27.40 4.75 3.74
C GLY A 5 28.57 4.20 4.57
N PHE A 6 29.57 5.01 4.94
CA PHE A 6 30.66 4.56 5.80
C PHE A 6 30.21 4.37 7.26
N VAL A 7 29.32 5.25 7.73
CA VAL A 7 28.79 5.18 9.09
C VAL A 7 27.86 3.97 9.25
N VAL A 8 27.05 3.66 8.23
CA VAL A 8 26.19 2.47 8.21
C VAL A 8 27.02 1.19 8.28
N ALA A 9 28.08 1.09 7.48
CA ALA A 9 28.98 -0.06 7.50
C ALA A 9 29.68 -0.23 8.86
N GLU A 10 30.13 0.87 9.49
CA GLU A 10 30.73 0.85 10.83
C GLU A 10 29.74 0.37 11.89
N ILE A 11 28.49 0.86 11.86
CA ILE A 11 27.44 0.43 12.78
C ILE A 11 27.11 -1.05 12.55
N ARG A 12 26.97 -1.48 11.30
CA ARG A 12 26.69 -2.89 10.94
C ARG A 12 27.77 -3.83 11.50
N ALA A 13 29.04 -3.50 11.32
CA ALA A 13 30.16 -4.31 11.78
C ALA A 13 30.18 -4.52 13.31
N LEU A 14 29.62 -3.57 14.08
CA LEU A 14 29.44 -3.70 15.52
C LEU A 14 28.12 -4.40 15.89
N LEU A 15 27.08 -4.18 15.09
CA LEU A 15 25.74 -4.67 15.34
C LEU A 15 25.62 -6.18 15.14
N GLU A 16 26.17 -6.71 14.03
CA GLU A 16 26.10 -8.15 13.71
C GLU A 16 26.64 -9.06 14.83
N PRO A 17 27.90 -8.90 15.32
CA PRO A 17 28.41 -9.77 16.37
C PRO A 17 27.60 -9.63 17.67
N TYR A 18 27.14 -8.42 17.99
CA TYR A 18 26.27 -8.20 19.14
C TYR A 18 24.94 -8.95 19.01
N LEU A 19 24.29 -8.88 17.84
CA LEU A 19 23.02 -9.56 17.60
C LEU A 19 23.17 -11.09 17.66
N ASP A 20 24.27 -11.63 17.13
CA ASP A 20 24.59 -13.06 17.22
C ASP A 20 24.79 -13.51 18.67
N GLU A 21 25.52 -12.72 19.47
CA GLU A 21 25.70 -12.99 20.90
C GLU A 21 24.37 -12.98 21.66
N GLN A 22 23.52 -11.98 21.38
CA GLN A 22 22.20 -11.85 21.99
C GLN A 22 21.26 -12.99 21.58
N MET A 23 21.30 -13.43 20.32
CA MET A 23 20.52 -14.57 19.84
C MET A 23 20.99 -15.86 20.49
N ALA A 24 22.29 -16.12 20.51
CA ALA A 24 22.84 -17.30 21.16
C ALA A 24 22.54 -17.31 22.67
N ALA A 25 22.54 -16.15 23.33
CA ALA A 25 22.12 -16.03 24.71
C ALA A 25 20.62 -16.33 24.91
N TRP A 26 19.77 -15.94 23.96
CA TRP A 26 18.34 -16.24 23.97
C TRP A 26 18.06 -17.72 23.75
N GLU A 27 18.75 -18.36 22.80
CA GLU A 27 18.61 -19.80 22.51
C GLU A 27 19.04 -20.69 23.67
N ARG A 28 20.08 -20.27 24.41
CA ARG A 28 20.55 -20.97 25.62
C ARG A 28 19.57 -20.91 26.78
N GLN A 29 18.59 -20.02 26.75
CA GLN A 29 17.56 -19.97 27.80
C GLN A 29 16.58 -21.14 27.66
N PRO A 30 16.10 -21.68 28.79
CA PRO A 30 15.09 -22.74 28.79
C PRO A 30 13.78 -22.25 28.16
N GLU A 31 13.17 -23.07 27.29
CA GLU A 31 12.01 -22.71 26.48
C GLU A 31 10.82 -22.20 27.31
N ALA A 32 10.59 -22.78 28.50
CA ALA A 32 9.47 -22.47 29.37
C ALA A 32 9.50 -21.04 29.97
N GLY A 33 10.59 -20.29 29.79
CA GLY A 33 10.75 -18.95 30.36
C GLY A 33 11.67 -18.03 29.58
N ARG A 34 11.80 -18.23 28.26
CA ARG A 34 12.64 -17.38 27.42
C ARG A 34 12.22 -15.92 27.52
N GLN A 35 13.17 -15.07 27.88
CA GLN A 35 13.01 -13.62 27.89
C GLN A 35 13.86 -12.99 26.78
N PRO A 36 13.34 -11.94 26.12
CA PRO A 36 14.12 -11.20 25.13
C PRO A 36 15.43 -10.72 25.73
N THR A 37 16.52 -10.94 25.00
CA THR A 37 17.86 -10.48 25.38
C THR A 37 18.15 -9.10 24.78
N LEU A 38 17.41 -8.67 23.75
CA LEU A 38 17.54 -7.33 23.22
C LEU A 38 17.05 -6.26 24.21
N PRO A 39 17.68 -5.07 24.23
CA PRO A 39 17.17 -3.94 25.00
C PRO A 39 15.75 -3.59 24.55
N MET A 40 14.80 -3.60 25.48
CA MET A 40 13.39 -3.32 25.19
C MET A 40 12.82 -2.21 26.09
N ILE A 41 11.80 -1.53 25.60
CA ILE A 41 10.94 -0.63 26.39
C ILE A 41 9.50 -1.12 26.19
N GLY A 42 8.92 -1.69 27.23
CA GLY A 42 7.64 -2.40 27.11
C GLY A 42 7.81 -3.68 26.30
N ASP A 43 7.09 -3.78 25.19
CA ASP A 43 7.07 -4.90 24.23
C ASP A 43 7.90 -4.63 22.96
N LYS A 44 8.55 -3.46 22.86
CA LYS A 44 9.26 -3.01 21.67
C LYS A 44 10.77 -2.90 21.90
N VAL A 45 11.55 -3.16 20.84
CA VAL A 45 12.99 -2.89 20.84
C VAL A 45 13.29 -1.41 21.11
N SER A 46 14.20 -1.18 22.06
CA SER A 46 14.71 0.13 22.41
C SER A 46 15.95 0.48 21.60
N VAL A 47 15.79 1.31 20.57
CA VAL A 47 16.92 1.81 19.76
C VAL A 47 17.94 2.53 20.63
N ARG A 48 17.50 3.31 21.62
CA ARG A 48 18.38 3.99 22.59
C ARG A 48 19.12 3.01 23.51
N GLY A 49 18.48 1.91 23.88
CA GLY A 49 19.13 0.83 24.63
C GLY A 49 20.18 0.12 23.79
N LEU A 50 19.86 -0.13 22.52
CA LEU A 50 20.74 -0.76 21.54
C LEU A 50 21.99 0.09 21.25
N THR A 51 21.82 1.39 20.98
CA THR A 51 22.96 2.29 20.76
C THR A 51 23.86 2.38 21.98
N ARG A 52 23.30 2.39 23.18
CA ARG A 52 24.08 2.34 24.42
C ARG A 52 24.84 1.03 24.58
N ALA A 53 24.20 -0.11 24.31
CA ALA A 53 24.83 -1.43 24.39
C ALA A 53 26.02 -1.56 23.43
N LEU A 54 25.89 -0.98 22.23
CA LEU A 54 26.94 -0.94 21.20
C LEU A 54 28.00 0.15 21.43
N GLY A 55 27.89 0.95 22.51
CA GLY A 55 28.81 2.07 22.78
C GLY A 55 28.73 3.22 21.75
N LEU A 56 27.64 3.29 20.98
CA LEU A 56 27.42 4.29 19.95
C LEU A 56 26.94 5.62 20.57
N LYS A 57 27.25 6.73 19.90
CA LYS A 57 26.70 8.04 20.25
C LYS A 57 25.19 8.07 20.01
N ILE A 58 24.45 8.77 20.86
CA ILE A 58 22.99 8.98 20.75
C ILE A 58 22.61 9.54 19.37
N SER A 59 23.44 10.39 18.76
CA SER A 59 23.21 10.92 17.41
C SER A 59 23.15 9.83 16.32
N ARG A 60 23.65 8.62 16.59
CA ARG A 60 23.59 7.49 15.66
C ARG A 60 22.26 6.72 15.74
N GLU A 61 21.37 7.01 16.70
CA GLU A 61 20.04 6.39 16.81
C GLU A 61 19.21 6.58 15.55
N GLN A 62 19.33 7.74 14.89
CA GLN A 62 18.57 8.07 13.68
C GLN A 62 18.83 7.06 12.55
N TYR A 63 20.05 6.52 12.43
CA TYR A 63 20.38 5.54 11.38
C TYR A 63 19.58 4.24 11.53
N PHE A 64 19.15 3.85 12.73
CA PHE A 64 18.30 2.66 12.91
C PHE A 64 16.85 2.89 12.46
N TYR A 65 16.43 4.14 12.26
CA TYR A 65 15.11 4.49 11.73
C TYR A 65 15.16 4.80 10.23
N ASP A 66 16.22 5.46 9.78
CA ASP A 66 16.35 5.92 8.39
C ASP A 66 16.93 4.85 7.46
N GLU A 67 17.80 3.97 7.97
CA GLU A 67 18.47 2.96 7.16
C GLU A 67 17.81 1.59 7.33
N PRO A 68 17.06 1.11 6.31
CA PRO A 68 16.27 -0.12 6.43
C PRO A 68 17.16 -1.35 6.64
N GLU A 69 18.42 -1.32 6.18
CA GLU A 69 19.37 -2.43 6.36
C GLU A 69 19.68 -2.69 7.84
N LEU A 70 19.92 -1.61 8.62
CA LEU A 70 20.21 -1.73 10.06
C LEU A 70 18.95 -2.11 10.83
N ALA A 71 17.81 -1.51 10.48
CA ALA A 71 16.52 -1.84 11.06
C ALA A 71 16.17 -3.32 10.84
N SER A 72 16.37 -3.83 9.63
CA SER A 72 16.03 -5.22 9.26
C SER A 72 16.81 -6.24 10.07
N LEU A 73 18.11 -6.02 10.30
CA LEU A 73 18.95 -6.91 11.11
C LEU A 73 18.41 -7.02 12.55
N VAL A 74 18.09 -5.87 13.16
CA VAL A 74 17.55 -5.86 14.53
C VAL A 74 16.15 -6.46 14.56
N ASN A 75 15.31 -6.12 13.59
CA ASN A 75 13.92 -6.57 13.52
C ASN A 75 13.81 -8.09 13.38
N ALA A 76 14.71 -8.73 12.62
CA ALA A 76 14.75 -10.19 12.51
C ALA A 76 15.00 -10.87 13.87
N VAL A 77 15.93 -10.33 14.67
CA VAL A 77 16.21 -10.84 16.01
C VAL A 77 15.07 -10.51 16.98
N ALA A 78 14.49 -9.32 16.85
CA ALA A 78 13.35 -8.89 17.65
C ALA A 78 12.16 -9.84 17.48
N GLU A 79 11.81 -10.15 16.22
CA GLU A 79 10.71 -11.05 15.89
C GLU A 79 10.94 -12.46 16.43
N ALA A 80 12.16 -13.00 16.28
CA ALA A 80 12.52 -14.29 16.85
C ALA A 80 12.38 -14.33 18.38
N GLN A 81 12.62 -13.20 19.06
CA GLN A 81 12.48 -13.07 20.51
C GLN A 81 11.06 -12.63 20.96
N GLY A 82 10.12 -12.43 20.03
CA GLY A 82 8.75 -12.01 20.32
C GLY A 82 8.59 -10.52 20.66
N LEU A 83 9.52 -9.66 20.23
CA LEU A 83 9.47 -8.20 20.39
C LEU A 83 8.88 -7.51 19.15
N LEU A 84 8.24 -6.36 19.37
CA LEU A 84 7.81 -5.49 18.28
C LEU A 84 9.03 -4.84 17.57
N PRO A 85 9.02 -4.81 16.22
CA PRO A 85 10.12 -4.27 15.43
C PRO A 85 10.29 -2.76 15.60
N ILE A 86 11.50 -2.28 15.31
CA ILE A 86 11.81 -0.87 15.10
C ILE A 86 10.92 -0.36 13.97
N GLY A 87 10.27 0.79 14.18
CA GLY A 87 9.38 1.38 13.19
C GLY A 87 7.98 0.75 13.08
N SER A 88 7.60 -0.19 13.96
CA SER A 88 6.27 -0.85 13.94
C SER A 88 5.07 0.10 13.76
N ARG A 89 5.14 1.31 14.33
CA ARG A 89 4.11 2.36 14.12
C ARG A 89 4.15 2.99 12.73
N ALA A 90 5.34 3.25 12.19
CA ALA A 90 5.50 3.86 10.87
C ALA A 90 5.08 2.91 9.74
N GLN A 91 5.27 1.60 9.92
CA GLN A 91 4.84 0.60 8.94
C GLN A 91 3.31 0.44 8.92
N LEU A 92 2.68 0.41 10.09
CA LEU A 92 1.21 0.44 10.20
C LEU A 92 0.63 1.74 9.60
N ASP A 93 1.20 2.91 9.91
CA ASP A 93 0.74 4.19 9.37
C ASP A 93 0.89 4.29 7.84
N ALA A 94 1.95 3.70 7.28
CA ALA A 94 2.19 3.67 5.84
C ALA A 94 1.20 2.74 5.10
N GLU A 95 0.89 1.59 5.69
CA GLU A 95 -0.10 0.65 5.17
C GLU A 95 -1.51 1.26 5.21
N ASP A 96 -1.89 1.89 6.32
CA ASP A 96 -3.17 2.57 6.47
C ASP A 96 -3.33 3.70 5.45
N LYS A 97 -2.27 4.49 5.22
CA LYS A 97 -2.28 5.56 4.21
C LYS A 97 -2.45 5.00 2.80
N ALA A 98 -1.74 3.93 2.45
CA ALA A 98 -1.86 3.30 1.14
C ALA A 98 -3.27 2.72 0.90
N VAL A 99 -3.89 2.15 1.93
CA VAL A 99 -5.27 1.67 1.88
C VAL A 99 -6.25 2.84 1.68
N ALA A 100 -6.08 3.93 2.43
CA ALA A 100 -6.91 5.14 2.29
C ALA A 100 -6.82 5.75 0.88
N GLU A 101 -5.64 5.81 0.29
CA GLU A 101 -5.43 6.29 -1.09
C GLU A 101 -6.13 5.39 -2.12
N ARG A 102 -6.07 4.06 -1.95
CA ARG A 102 -6.78 3.11 -2.83
C ARG A 102 -8.29 3.26 -2.74
N ILE A 103 -8.84 3.41 -1.54
CA ILE A 103 -10.29 3.62 -1.34
C ILE A 103 -10.73 4.91 -2.01
N THR A 104 -9.97 5.99 -1.84
CA THR A 104 -10.28 7.29 -2.45
C THR A 104 -10.30 7.21 -3.97
N ARG A 105 -9.32 6.50 -4.57
CA ARG A 105 -9.28 6.27 -6.02
C ARG A 105 -10.47 5.45 -6.51
N ALA A 106 -10.80 4.36 -5.83
CA ALA A 106 -11.95 3.52 -6.17
C ALA A 106 -13.28 4.28 -6.09
N GLN A 107 -13.42 5.23 -5.15
CA GLN A 107 -14.59 6.10 -5.05
C GLN A 107 -14.67 7.09 -6.22
N ALA A 108 -13.54 7.67 -6.63
CA ALA A 108 -13.48 8.55 -7.79
C ALA A 108 -13.87 7.81 -9.08
N ASP A 109 -13.29 6.63 -9.32
CA ASP A 109 -13.59 5.80 -10.49
C ASP A 109 -15.08 5.42 -10.54
N ARG A 110 -15.68 5.10 -9.37
CA ARG A 110 -17.11 4.79 -9.27
C ARG A 110 -17.98 6.00 -9.62
N SER A 111 -17.60 7.20 -9.20
CA SER A 111 -18.31 8.44 -9.52
C SER A 111 -18.27 8.72 -11.02
N ASP A 112 -17.11 8.55 -11.65
CA ASP A 112 -16.94 8.74 -13.10
C ASP A 112 -17.75 7.71 -13.89
N LEU A 113 -17.73 6.44 -13.49
CA LEU A 113 -18.56 5.40 -14.08
C LEU A 113 -20.06 5.73 -13.98
N ALA A 114 -20.53 6.17 -12.81
CA ALA A 114 -21.93 6.56 -12.62
C ALA A 114 -22.34 7.71 -13.55
N ARG A 115 -21.46 8.70 -13.73
CA ARG A 115 -21.68 9.80 -14.68
C ARG A 115 -21.77 9.31 -16.11
N THR A 116 -20.84 8.45 -16.55
CA THR A 116 -20.86 7.92 -17.92
C THR A 116 -22.11 7.08 -18.18
N LEU A 117 -22.59 6.31 -17.20
CA LEU A 117 -23.84 5.55 -17.32
C LEU A 117 -25.04 6.48 -17.51
N ALA A 118 -25.15 7.55 -16.73
CA ALA A 118 -26.23 8.52 -16.87
C ALA A 118 -26.22 9.20 -18.26
N GLU A 119 -25.03 9.57 -18.77
CA GLU A 119 -24.88 10.14 -20.12
C GLU A 119 -25.30 9.13 -21.21
N ARG A 120 -24.99 7.85 -21.03
CA ARG A 120 -25.39 6.78 -21.95
C ARG A 120 -26.88 6.50 -21.92
N GLU A 121 -27.52 6.48 -20.75
CA GLU A 121 -28.97 6.33 -20.62
C GLU A 121 -29.71 7.47 -21.31
N ALA A 122 -29.26 8.72 -21.12
CA ALA A 122 -29.84 9.88 -21.80
C ALA A 122 -29.73 9.78 -23.34
N LEU A 123 -28.61 9.27 -23.85
CA LEU A 123 -28.43 9.05 -25.29
C LEU A 123 -29.38 7.97 -25.83
N ILE A 124 -29.52 6.85 -25.10
CA ILE A 124 -30.43 5.76 -25.48
C ILE A 124 -31.87 6.25 -25.54
N GLU A 125 -32.31 7.02 -24.54
CA GLU A 125 -33.66 7.59 -24.52
C GLU A 125 -33.91 8.56 -25.67
N ARG A 126 -32.92 9.38 -26.04
CA ARG A 126 -33.00 10.24 -27.22
C ARG A 126 -33.16 9.42 -28.51
N GLN A 127 -32.35 8.38 -28.69
CA GLN A 127 -32.40 7.52 -29.87
C GLN A 127 -33.74 6.77 -29.98
N ARG A 128 -34.30 6.30 -28.86
CA ARG A 128 -35.62 5.65 -28.83
C ARG A 128 -36.72 6.58 -29.34
N ARG A 129 -36.75 7.82 -28.86
CA ARG A 129 -37.73 8.84 -29.31
C ARG A 129 -37.58 9.14 -30.81
N GLU A 130 -36.36 9.19 -31.31
CA GLU A 130 -36.10 9.44 -32.73
C GLU A 130 -36.56 8.27 -33.61
N ILE A 131 -36.33 7.02 -33.18
CA ILE A 131 -36.84 5.83 -33.85
C ILE A 131 -38.38 5.82 -33.87
N GLU A 132 -39.04 6.15 -32.77
CA GLU A 132 -40.51 6.24 -32.73
C GLU A 132 -41.04 7.33 -33.67
N ALA A 133 -40.42 8.50 -33.68
CA ALA A 133 -40.82 9.58 -34.58
C ALA A 133 -40.65 9.19 -36.06
N LEU A 134 -39.52 8.58 -36.42
CA LEU A 134 -39.26 8.11 -37.79
C LEU A 134 -40.22 6.99 -38.20
N ARG A 135 -40.53 6.05 -37.31
CA ARG A 135 -41.53 5.01 -37.56
C ARG A 135 -42.93 5.60 -37.77
N GLY A 136 -43.30 6.61 -36.98
CA GLY A 136 -44.56 7.34 -37.17
C GLY A 136 -44.63 8.05 -38.53
N GLN A 137 -43.54 8.68 -38.96
CA GLN A 137 -43.46 9.32 -40.27
C GLN A 137 -43.58 8.30 -41.41
N LEU A 138 -42.93 7.13 -41.31
CA LEU A 138 -43.04 6.06 -42.29
C LEU A 138 -44.47 5.50 -42.37
N ALA A 139 -45.12 5.25 -41.23
CA ALA A 139 -46.51 4.78 -41.21
C ALA A 139 -47.46 5.78 -41.89
N LEU A 140 -47.25 7.09 -41.67
CA LEU A 140 -48.06 8.13 -42.31
C LEU A 140 -47.83 8.18 -43.84
N LEU A 141 -46.59 7.96 -44.30
CA LEU A 141 -46.25 7.88 -45.73
C LEU A 141 -46.84 6.62 -46.39
N GLU A 142 -46.88 5.50 -45.68
CA GLU A 142 -47.53 4.27 -46.12
C GLU A 142 -49.06 4.43 -46.21
N GLU A 143 -49.67 5.07 -45.20
CA GLU A 143 -51.13 5.33 -45.15
C GLU A 143 -51.58 6.33 -46.22
N THR A 144 -50.78 7.37 -46.50
CA THR A 144 -51.06 8.36 -47.56
C THR A 144 -50.77 7.84 -48.97
N GLY A 145 -50.42 6.57 -49.14
CA GLY A 145 -50.37 5.89 -50.43
C GLY A 145 -49.17 6.27 -51.30
N MET A 146 -48.11 6.86 -50.72
CA MET A 146 -46.82 7.01 -51.40
C MET A 146 -46.03 5.70 -51.36
N VAL A 147 -46.65 4.60 -51.83
CA VAL A 147 -45.94 3.36 -52.13
C VAL A 147 -44.96 3.70 -53.25
N MET A 148 -43.69 3.78 -52.88
CA MET A 148 -42.54 3.82 -53.76
C MET A 148 -42.82 2.96 -54.99
N ARG A 149 -42.96 3.62 -56.15
CA ARG A 149 -42.76 2.98 -57.45
C ARG A 149 -41.33 2.43 -57.45
N THR A 150 -41.15 1.22 -56.96
CA THR A 150 -39.94 0.43 -57.21
C THR A 150 -39.95 0.15 -58.71
N GLY A 151 -39.20 0.95 -59.45
CA GLY A 151 -39.10 0.86 -60.90
C GLY A 151 -38.59 -0.51 -61.31
N LYS A 152 -39.42 -1.28 -62.02
CA LYS A 152 -38.95 -2.14 -63.10
C LYS A 152 -38.93 -1.29 -64.37
N VAL A 153 -37.75 -0.79 -64.71
CA VAL A 153 -37.46 -0.28 -66.06
C VAL A 153 -36.87 -1.45 -66.83
N ARG A 154 -37.65 -1.94 -67.80
CA ARG A 154 -37.38 -2.87 -68.92
C ARG A 154 -36.46 -4.06 -68.68
#